data_AF-A0A2R3MZ79-F1
#
_entry.id   AF-A0A2R3MZ79-F1
#
_cell.length_a   1.000
_cell.length_b   1.000
_cell.length_c   1.000
_cell.angle_alpha   90.00
_cell.angle_beta   90.00
_cell.angle_gamma   90.00
#
_symmetry.space_group_name_H-M   'P 1'
#
loop_
_entity.id
_entity.type
_entity.pdbx_description
1 polymer ?
#
loop_
_entity_poly.entity_id
_entity_poly.type
_entity_poly.pdbx_seq_one_letter_code
_entity_poly.pdbx_strand_id
1 'polypeptide(L)'
;MAIKNQDYIKNLIRELISLPSETEWVEFKHNNDGPQMIGEYISALGNSAALLGRPKAYMLWGIDDETHKIVEYVLTIIPQEETIEGSIRRSNLGYPEIAIRELIANIMIHQAIDQKGTNPMVELFKDRIEFSNAGSPLVSIERIVDTVPISRNENLAGFMHKCGICEERGSGYDKVIYATSKNSMVAPKIENQSDKFTKVTLFLKVPFDLISKEDRVRTCYMQTCFLYVNGEAISNNSVRELFGIDEKDKYKASRIIKDTLEAKFIKPVNENTAPRYMKYIPFWA
;
A
#
# COMPACT_ATOMS: atom_id res chain seq x y z
N MET A 1 -8.06 -31.65 -14.59
CA MET A 1 -8.96 -31.28 -13.48
C MET A 1 -9.59 -29.95 -13.85
N ALA A 2 -10.91 -29.91 -14.09
CA ALA A 2 -11.56 -28.75 -14.69
C ALA A 2 -11.35 -27.48 -13.85
N ILE A 3 -10.89 -26.41 -14.50
CA ILE A 3 -10.86 -25.06 -13.94
C ILE A 3 -12.29 -24.73 -13.52
N LYS A 4 -12.58 -24.79 -12.22
CA LYS A 4 -13.92 -24.47 -11.73
C LYS A 4 -14.23 -23.01 -12.05
N ASN A 5 -15.47 -22.75 -12.47
CA ASN A 5 -15.99 -21.41 -12.72
C ASN A 5 -15.60 -20.47 -11.58
N GLN A 6 -15.04 -19.31 -11.92
CA GLN A 6 -14.53 -18.34 -10.96
C GLN A 6 -15.61 -17.82 -10.00
N ASP A 7 -16.88 -17.78 -10.43
CA ASP A 7 -18.02 -17.40 -9.59
C ASP A 7 -18.34 -18.46 -8.53
N TYR A 8 -18.13 -19.74 -8.86
CA TYR A 8 -18.27 -20.83 -7.91
C TYR A 8 -17.24 -20.71 -6.77
N ILE A 9 -15.98 -20.39 -7.09
CA ILE A 9 -14.92 -20.22 -6.08
C ILE A 9 -15.22 -18.99 -5.19
N LYS A 10 -15.67 -17.87 -5.77
CA LYS A 10 -16.04 -16.66 -5.01
C LYS A 10 -17.20 -16.90 -4.05
N ASN A 11 -18.26 -17.57 -4.50
CA ASN A 11 -19.40 -17.89 -3.66
C ASN A 11 -19.02 -18.86 -2.54
N LEU A 12 -18.19 -19.84 -2.85
CA LEU A 12 -17.65 -20.78 -1.88
C LEU A 12 -16.81 -20.08 -0.80
N ILE A 13 -15.90 -19.17 -1.16
CA ILE A 13 -15.09 -18.45 -0.17
C ILE A 13 -15.96 -17.58 0.74
N ARG A 14 -16.98 -16.91 0.18
CA ARG A 14 -17.94 -16.11 0.99
C ARG A 14 -18.76 -16.97 1.95
N GLU A 15 -19.19 -18.13 1.49
CA GLU A 15 -19.90 -19.11 2.32
C GLU A 15 -18.98 -19.58 3.46
N LEU A 16 -17.73 -19.93 3.16
CA LEU A 16 -16.77 -20.41 4.15
C LEU A 16 -16.41 -19.34 5.19
N ILE A 17 -16.17 -18.09 4.78
CA ILE A 17 -15.87 -16.97 5.70
C ILE A 17 -17.09 -16.59 6.57
N SER A 18 -18.31 -16.95 6.16
CA SER A 18 -19.52 -16.71 6.96
C SER A 18 -19.77 -17.76 8.04
N LEU A 19 -18.97 -18.83 8.08
CA LEU A 19 -19.07 -19.87 9.11
C LEU A 19 -18.52 -19.37 10.46
N PRO A 20 -18.93 -19.99 11.58
CA PRO A 20 -18.27 -19.77 12.87
C PRO A 20 -16.79 -20.16 12.82
N SER A 21 -15.97 -19.53 13.67
CA SER A 21 -14.53 -19.82 13.80
C SER A 21 -14.25 -21.29 14.11
N GLU A 22 -15.08 -21.94 14.93
CA GLU A 22 -14.97 -23.36 15.23
C GLU A 22 -15.87 -24.20 14.32
N THR A 23 -15.35 -24.62 13.16
CA THR A 23 -16.00 -25.65 12.34
C THR A 23 -15.05 -26.78 11.98
N GLU A 24 -15.44 -28.02 12.28
CA GLU A 24 -14.56 -29.21 12.25
C GLU A 24 -13.99 -29.56 10.86
N TRP A 25 -14.52 -28.95 9.78
CA TRP A 25 -14.17 -29.26 8.39
C TRP A 25 -13.70 -28.03 7.58
N VAL A 26 -13.55 -26.87 8.24
CA VAL A 26 -13.01 -25.64 7.66
C VAL A 26 -12.02 -25.03 8.65
N GLU A 27 -10.78 -24.85 8.21
CA GLU A 27 -9.71 -24.27 9.02
C GLU A 27 -9.21 -22.96 8.40
N PHE A 28 -9.09 -21.90 9.20
CA PHE A 28 -8.38 -20.69 8.79
C PHE A 28 -6.97 -20.71 9.40
N LYS A 29 -5.97 -20.39 8.58
CA LYS A 29 -4.58 -20.27 9.05
C LYS A 29 -3.99 -18.94 8.66
N HIS A 30 -3.47 -18.23 9.66
CA HIS A 30 -2.73 -16.99 9.48
C HIS A 30 -1.34 -17.26 8.87
N ASN A 31 -0.61 -18.25 9.40
CA ASN A 31 0.61 -18.81 8.84
C ASN A 31 0.76 -20.28 9.26
N ASN A 32 1.37 -21.08 8.40
CA ASN A 32 1.94 -22.39 8.72
C ASN A 32 2.98 -22.68 7.62
N ASP A 33 4.14 -23.21 7.97
CA ASP A 33 5.22 -23.51 7.04
C ASP A 33 5.82 -24.91 7.28
N GLY A 34 5.26 -25.67 8.23
CA GLY A 34 5.70 -27.01 8.60
C GLY A 34 4.97 -28.11 7.79
N PRO A 35 5.66 -28.87 6.91
CA PRO A 35 5.04 -29.91 6.08
C PRO A 35 4.35 -31.02 6.89
N GLN A 36 4.90 -31.40 8.05
CA GLN A 36 4.30 -32.40 8.95
C GLN A 36 2.94 -31.93 9.49
N MET A 37 2.89 -30.68 9.96
CA MET A 37 1.69 -30.08 10.54
C MET A 37 0.60 -29.90 9.47
N ILE A 38 0.98 -29.53 8.24
CA ILE A 38 0.06 -29.49 7.08
C ILE A 38 -0.55 -30.86 6.79
N GLY A 39 0.26 -31.92 6.84
CA GLY A 39 -0.20 -33.29 6.64
C GLY A 39 -1.20 -33.76 7.70
N GLU A 40 -0.96 -33.41 8.97
CA GLU A 40 -1.87 -33.68 10.09
C GLU A 40 -3.20 -32.94 9.93
N TYR A 41 -3.17 -31.65 9.58
CA TYR A 41 -4.39 -30.86 9.35
C TYR A 41 -5.21 -31.37 8.17
N ILE A 42 -4.58 -31.71 7.04
CA ILE A 42 -5.28 -32.27 5.88
C ILE A 42 -5.95 -33.60 6.26
N SER A 43 -5.26 -34.44 7.03
CA SER A 43 -5.81 -35.73 7.51
C SER A 43 -6.99 -35.51 8.46
N ALA A 44 -6.85 -34.63 9.45
CA ALA A 44 -7.88 -34.32 10.43
C ALA A 44 -9.13 -33.70 9.77
N LEU A 45 -8.95 -32.73 8.89
CA LEU A 45 -10.04 -32.08 8.15
C LEU A 45 -10.74 -33.04 7.20
N GLY A 46 -9.99 -33.90 6.51
CA GLY A 46 -10.55 -34.93 5.64
C GLY A 46 -11.42 -35.94 6.39
N ASN A 47 -10.95 -36.40 7.56
CA ASN A 47 -11.70 -37.31 8.42
C ASN A 47 -12.97 -36.66 9.00
N SER A 48 -12.86 -35.40 9.44
CA SER A 48 -13.99 -34.64 9.99
C SER A 48 -15.06 -34.36 8.92
N ALA A 49 -14.66 -34.00 7.70
CA ALA A 49 -15.59 -33.86 6.59
C ALA A 49 -16.31 -35.18 6.27
N ALA A 50 -15.60 -36.31 6.27
CA ALA A 50 -16.20 -37.63 6.05
C ALA A 50 -17.20 -37.99 7.16
N LEU A 51 -16.85 -37.73 8.43
CA LEU A 51 -17.70 -37.99 9.59
C LEU A 51 -19.00 -37.15 9.56
N LEU A 52 -18.91 -35.91 9.09
CA LEU A 52 -20.04 -34.98 8.97
C LEU A 52 -20.80 -35.10 7.64
N GLY A 53 -20.48 -36.10 6.80
CA GLY A 53 -21.12 -36.31 5.50
C GLY A 53 -20.86 -35.18 4.49
N ARG A 54 -19.80 -34.38 4.70
CA ARG A 54 -19.38 -33.33 3.78
C ARG A 54 -18.49 -33.93 2.68
N PRO A 55 -18.73 -33.56 1.41
CA PRO A 55 -17.95 -34.12 0.31
C PRO A 55 -16.50 -33.62 0.27
N LYS A 56 -16.18 -32.54 1.01
CA LYS A 56 -14.88 -31.82 0.98
C LYS A 56 -14.65 -31.13 2.32
N ALA A 57 -13.37 -30.96 2.65
CA ALA A 57 -12.90 -30.06 3.71
C ALA A 57 -12.11 -28.90 3.08
N TYR A 58 -11.98 -27.79 3.81
CA TYR A 58 -11.35 -26.58 3.31
C TYR A 58 -10.31 -26.05 4.30
N MET A 59 -9.18 -25.57 3.78
CA MET A 59 -8.16 -24.88 4.55
C MET A 59 -7.85 -23.57 3.84
N LEU A 60 -8.05 -22.44 4.51
CA LEU A 60 -7.88 -21.10 3.95
C LEU A 60 -6.68 -20.41 4.59
N TRP A 61 -5.71 -20.02 3.76
CA TRP A 61 -4.50 -19.34 4.22
C TRP A 61 -4.62 -17.82 4.19
N GLY A 62 -3.95 -17.16 5.11
CA GLY A 62 -3.86 -15.70 5.20
C GLY A 62 -5.08 -15.03 5.82
N ILE A 63 -5.91 -15.80 6.54
CA ILE A 63 -7.10 -15.32 7.23
C ILE A 63 -6.92 -15.61 8.73
N ASP A 64 -7.12 -14.60 9.57
CA ASP A 64 -7.14 -14.76 11.02
C ASP A 64 -8.33 -15.63 11.47
N ASP A 65 -8.08 -16.58 12.37
CA ASP A 65 -9.02 -17.66 12.74
C ASP A 65 -10.20 -17.18 13.59
N GLU A 66 -10.04 -16.07 14.31
CA GLU A 66 -11.11 -15.51 15.16
C GLU A 66 -11.87 -14.38 14.46
N THR A 67 -11.17 -13.57 13.67
CA THR A 67 -11.72 -12.33 13.10
C THR A 67 -12.00 -12.39 11.61
N HIS A 68 -11.48 -13.41 10.93
CA HIS A 68 -11.51 -13.58 9.48
C HIS A 68 -10.89 -12.41 8.68
N LYS A 69 -9.98 -11.64 9.29
CA LYS A 69 -9.32 -10.48 8.65
C LYS A 69 -7.94 -10.85 8.09
N ILE A 70 -7.62 -10.30 6.91
CA ILE A 70 -6.37 -10.61 6.15
C ILE A 70 -5.21 -9.64 6.50
N VAL A 71 -5.51 -8.49 7.13
CA VAL A 71 -4.56 -7.33 7.22
C VAL A 71 -3.89 -7.19 8.60
N GLU A 72 -4.43 -7.80 9.65
CA GLU A 72 -4.09 -7.46 11.04
C GLU A 72 -2.66 -7.91 11.44
N TYR A 73 -2.15 -9.02 10.88
CA TYR A 73 -0.81 -9.52 11.21
C TYR A 73 0.33 -8.54 10.87
N VAL A 74 0.26 -7.84 9.72
CA VAL A 74 1.29 -6.85 9.39
C VAL A 74 1.20 -5.67 10.36
N LEU A 75 -0.01 -5.28 10.77
CA LEU A 75 -0.23 -4.19 11.73
C LEU A 75 0.27 -4.50 13.14
N THR A 76 0.26 -5.77 13.57
CA THR A 76 0.72 -6.16 14.92
C THR A 76 2.25 -6.15 15.07
N ILE A 77 2.98 -6.32 13.97
CA ILE A 77 4.46 -6.35 13.95
C ILE A 77 5.09 -5.00 13.56
N ILE A 78 4.26 -4.02 13.17
CA ILE A 78 4.72 -2.67 12.85
C ILE A 78 5.14 -1.93 14.13
N PRO A 79 6.28 -1.20 14.11
CA PRO A 79 6.70 -0.38 15.23
C PRO A 79 5.57 0.58 15.68
N GLN A 80 5.23 0.50 16.96
CA GLN A 80 4.29 1.43 17.57
C GLN A 80 5.03 2.67 18.10
N GLU A 81 4.46 3.85 17.87
CA GLU A 81 4.90 5.11 18.46
C GLU A 81 4.03 5.43 19.68
N GLU A 82 4.67 5.69 20.83
CA GLU A 82 3.97 6.24 21.99
C GLU A 82 3.80 7.75 21.81
N THR A 83 2.56 8.21 21.78
CA THR A 83 2.21 9.63 21.85
C THR A 83 1.49 9.92 23.16
N ILE A 84 1.81 11.04 23.80
CA ILE A 84 1.15 11.50 25.02
C ILE A 84 0.05 12.46 24.63
N GLU A 85 -1.21 12.02 24.73
CA GLU A 85 -2.38 12.89 24.58
C GLU A 85 -2.90 13.26 25.98
N GLY A 86 -2.58 14.47 26.44
CA GLY A 86 -2.92 14.93 27.78
C GLY A 86 -2.17 14.11 28.85
N SER A 87 -2.90 13.29 29.62
CA SER A 87 -2.34 12.42 30.67
C SER A 87 -2.29 10.94 30.28
N ILE A 88 -2.72 10.59 29.07
CA ILE A 88 -2.89 9.21 28.62
C ILE A 88 -1.82 8.91 27.56
N ARG A 89 -1.05 7.84 27.77
CA ARG A 89 -0.18 7.28 26.72
C ARG A 89 -1.03 6.51 25.72
N ARG A 90 -0.97 6.91 24.46
CA ARG A 90 -1.54 6.15 23.34
C ARG A 90 -0.42 5.56 22.50
N SER A 91 -0.54 4.27 22.22
CA SER A 91 0.30 3.60 21.24
C SER A 91 -0.35 3.75 19.88
N ASN A 92 0.25 4.53 18.99
CA ASN A 92 -0.20 4.71 17.61
C ASN A 92 0.72 3.92 16.67
N LEU A 93 0.21 3.47 15.53
CA LEU A 93 1.06 2.87 14.50
C LEU A 93 1.98 3.95 13.93
N GLY A 94 3.28 3.67 13.78
CA GLY A 94 4.23 4.60 13.14
C GLY A 94 3.96 4.83 11.64
N TYR A 95 3.00 4.12 11.07
CA TYR A 95 2.60 4.18 9.67
C TYR A 95 1.08 4.23 9.52
N PRO A 96 0.55 4.96 8.53
CA PRO A 96 -0.90 4.99 8.29
C PRO A 96 -1.40 3.62 7.83
N GLU A 97 -2.37 3.06 8.54
CA GLU A 97 -2.99 1.76 8.22
C GLU A 97 -3.47 1.70 6.77
N ILE A 98 -4.08 2.78 6.27
CA ILE A 98 -4.55 2.87 4.88
C ILE A 98 -3.40 2.70 3.88
N ALA A 99 -2.21 3.26 4.15
CA ALA A 99 -1.07 3.15 3.26
C ALA A 99 -0.58 1.70 3.20
N ILE A 100 -0.52 1.02 4.35
CA ILE A 100 -0.12 -0.38 4.44
C ILE A 100 -1.12 -1.28 3.70
N ARG A 101 -2.43 -1.07 3.93
CA ARG A 101 -3.47 -1.87 3.31
C ARG A 101 -3.45 -1.76 1.78
N GLU A 102 -3.33 -0.54 1.26
CA GLU A 102 -3.25 -0.30 -0.18
C GLU A 102 -1.95 -0.90 -0.77
N LEU A 103 -0.81 -0.80 -0.07
CA LEU A 103 0.46 -1.38 -0.54
C LEU A 103 0.47 -2.92 -0.51
N ILE A 104 -0.12 -3.55 0.51
CA ILE A 104 -0.30 -5.02 0.56
C ILE A 104 -1.20 -5.48 -0.59
N ALA A 105 -2.32 -4.80 -0.82
CA ALA A 105 -3.18 -5.14 -1.93
C ALA A 105 -2.47 -4.96 -3.28
N ASN A 106 -1.67 -3.89 -3.42
CA ASN A 106 -0.95 -3.62 -4.65
C ASN A 106 0.05 -4.74 -4.99
N ILE A 107 0.85 -5.23 -4.02
CA ILE A 107 1.80 -6.32 -4.30
C ILE A 107 1.10 -7.62 -4.67
N MET A 108 -0.10 -7.86 -4.15
CA MET A 108 -0.90 -9.04 -4.50
C MET A 108 -1.54 -8.90 -5.89
N ILE A 109 -2.17 -7.75 -6.17
CA ILE A 109 -2.90 -7.47 -7.42
C ILE A 109 -1.95 -7.34 -8.62
N HIS A 110 -0.79 -6.73 -8.43
CA HIS A 110 0.15 -6.42 -9.52
C HIS A 110 1.29 -7.44 -9.65
N GLN A 111 1.28 -8.55 -8.92
CA GLN A 111 2.29 -9.59 -9.09
C GLN A 111 2.20 -10.28 -10.46
N ALA A 112 3.36 -10.48 -11.10
CA ALA A 112 3.55 -11.42 -12.20
C ALA A 112 3.56 -12.87 -11.68
N ILE A 113 2.38 -13.51 -11.63
CA ILE A 113 2.18 -14.86 -11.06
C ILE A 113 2.93 -15.95 -11.87
N ASP A 114 3.23 -15.69 -13.12
CA ASP A 114 3.97 -16.55 -14.02
C ASP A 114 5.49 -16.59 -13.72
N GLN A 115 6.03 -15.55 -13.07
CA GLN A 115 7.43 -15.50 -12.67
C GLN A 115 7.69 -16.41 -11.46
N LYS A 116 8.45 -17.50 -11.68
CA LYS A 116 8.76 -18.50 -10.66
C LYS A 116 9.93 -18.09 -9.75
N GLY A 117 9.99 -18.70 -8.56
CA GLY A 117 11.13 -18.57 -7.64
C GLY A 117 11.12 -17.29 -6.79
N THR A 118 9.99 -16.59 -6.76
CA THR A 118 9.79 -15.37 -5.99
C THR A 118 8.33 -15.27 -5.56
N ASN A 119 8.08 -14.60 -4.44
CA ASN A 119 6.75 -14.34 -3.89
C ASN A 119 6.66 -12.84 -3.53
N PRO A 120 5.46 -12.29 -3.33
CA PRO A 120 5.34 -10.95 -2.77
C PRO A 120 5.97 -10.97 -1.38
N MET A 121 6.74 -9.94 -1.04
CA MET A 121 7.44 -9.87 0.23
C MET A 121 7.18 -8.52 0.90
N VAL A 122 6.98 -8.58 2.22
CA VAL A 122 6.89 -7.41 3.08
C VAL A 122 8.04 -7.51 4.07
N GLU A 123 9.00 -6.60 3.97
CA GLU A 123 10.18 -6.55 4.83
C GLU A 123 10.09 -5.36 5.78
N LEU A 124 10.23 -5.64 7.07
CA LEU A 124 10.21 -4.61 8.10
C LEU A 124 11.64 -4.26 8.53
N PHE A 125 11.94 -2.98 8.46
CA PHE A 125 13.17 -2.41 8.97
C PHE A 125 12.85 -1.42 10.08
N LYS A 126 13.89 -0.97 10.79
CA LYS A 126 13.75 0.00 11.87
C LYS A 126 13.10 1.32 11.42
N ASP A 127 13.37 1.73 10.19
CA ASP A 127 13.03 3.06 9.66
C ASP A 127 12.12 3.04 8.42
N ARG A 128 11.79 1.85 7.90
CA ARG A 128 10.99 1.69 6.69
C ARG A 128 10.34 0.30 6.59
N ILE A 129 9.34 0.19 5.73
CA ILE A 129 8.74 -1.05 5.27
C ILE A 129 8.96 -1.16 3.76
N GLU A 130 9.46 -2.29 3.30
CA GLU A 130 9.62 -2.57 1.87
C GLU A 130 8.58 -3.59 1.42
N PHE A 131 7.79 -3.22 0.41
CA PHE A 131 6.80 -4.07 -0.25
C PHE A 131 7.35 -4.42 -1.63
N SER A 132 7.52 -5.70 -1.93
CA SER A 132 8.05 -6.13 -3.22
C SER A 132 7.20 -7.23 -3.85
N ASN A 133 7.15 -7.25 -5.17
CA ASN A 133 6.50 -8.29 -5.95
C ASN A 133 7.22 -8.52 -7.28
N ALA A 134 7.01 -9.70 -7.85
CA ALA A 134 7.47 -10.02 -9.19
C ALA A 134 6.77 -9.15 -10.26
N GLY A 135 7.51 -8.81 -11.31
CA GLY A 135 7.11 -7.96 -12.42
C GLY A 135 7.44 -6.48 -12.21
N SER A 136 7.77 -5.79 -13.30
CA SER A 136 7.96 -4.32 -13.34
C SER A 136 6.64 -3.56 -13.12
N PRO A 137 6.65 -2.24 -12.87
CA PRO A 137 5.42 -1.45 -12.90
C PRO A 137 4.78 -1.48 -14.30
N LEU A 138 3.45 -1.63 -14.38
CA LEU A 138 2.71 -1.58 -15.67
C LEU A 138 2.53 -0.14 -16.19
N VAL A 139 2.66 0.83 -15.29
CA VAL A 139 2.56 2.26 -15.56
C VAL A 139 3.89 2.90 -15.19
N SER A 140 4.30 3.94 -15.90
CA SER A 140 5.48 4.72 -15.53
C SER A 140 5.34 5.21 -14.08
N ILE A 141 6.42 5.07 -13.30
CA ILE A 141 6.48 5.55 -11.90
C ILE A 141 6.11 7.04 -11.82
N GLU A 142 6.52 7.81 -12.83
CA GLU A 142 6.23 9.25 -12.90
C GLU A 142 4.75 9.56 -13.11
N ARG A 143 3.98 8.61 -13.67
CA ARG A 143 2.56 8.76 -14.04
C ARG A 143 1.62 7.90 -13.19
N ILE A 144 2.14 7.31 -12.10
CA ILE A 144 1.39 6.34 -11.30
C ILE A 144 0.17 6.93 -10.60
N VAL A 145 0.17 8.25 -10.36
CA VAL A 145 -0.93 8.96 -9.68
C VAL A 145 -2.04 9.37 -10.65
N ASP A 146 -1.72 9.69 -11.91
CA ASP A 146 -2.70 10.23 -12.87
C ASP A 146 -3.22 9.22 -13.90
N THR A 147 -2.52 8.10 -14.08
CA THR A 147 -2.90 7.10 -15.07
C THR A 147 -4.04 6.23 -14.56
N VAL A 148 -4.96 5.88 -15.45
CA VAL A 148 -6.00 4.87 -15.17
C VAL A 148 -5.31 3.59 -14.68
N PRO A 149 -5.73 3.02 -13.53
CA PRO A 149 -5.06 1.85 -12.97
C PRO A 149 -5.20 0.66 -13.92
N ILE A 150 -4.08 -0.02 -14.15
CA ILE A 150 -4.01 -1.28 -14.91
C ILE A 150 -3.51 -2.36 -13.96
N SER A 151 -4.30 -3.41 -13.76
CA SER A 151 -3.94 -4.52 -12.87
C SER A 151 -3.54 -5.77 -13.66
N ARG A 152 -2.58 -6.53 -13.14
CA ARG A 152 -2.23 -7.84 -13.72
C ARG A 152 -3.29 -8.88 -13.40
N ASN A 153 -3.81 -8.84 -12.18
CA ASN A 153 -4.73 -9.83 -11.66
C ASN A 153 -6.10 -9.20 -11.37
N GLU A 154 -6.85 -8.84 -12.42
CA GLU A 154 -8.19 -8.22 -12.32
C GLU A 154 -9.16 -8.99 -11.43
N ASN A 155 -9.07 -10.31 -11.47
CA ASN A 155 -9.88 -11.20 -10.65
C ASN A 155 -9.61 -11.06 -9.15
N LEU A 156 -8.34 -10.87 -8.80
CA LEU A 156 -7.88 -10.65 -7.44
C LEU A 156 -8.19 -9.22 -7.00
N ALA A 157 -8.02 -8.23 -7.89
CA ALA A 157 -8.43 -6.85 -7.64
C ALA A 157 -9.92 -6.76 -7.29
N GLY A 158 -10.78 -7.37 -8.11
CA GLY A 158 -12.22 -7.42 -7.84
C GLY A 158 -12.59 -8.19 -6.57
N PHE A 159 -11.79 -9.18 -6.17
CA PHE A 159 -11.98 -9.87 -4.88
C PHE A 159 -11.59 -8.98 -3.70
N MET A 160 -10.39 -8.38 -3.72
CA MET A 160 -9.91 -7.44 -2.69
C MET A 160 -10.88 -6.27 -2.51
N HIS A 161 -11.47 -5.79 -3.60
CA HIS A 161 -12.51 -4.77 -3.53
C HIS A 161 -13.77 -5.24 -2.79
N LYS A 162 -14.29 -6.42 -3.16
CA LYS A 162 -15.48 -7.02 -2.52
C LYS A 162 -15.27 -7.34 -1.04
N CYS A 163 -14.03 -7.57 -0.62
CA CYS A 163 -13.65 -7.79 0.77
C CYS A 163 -13.44 -6.48 1.56
N GLY A 164 -13.58 -5.30 0.93
CA GLY A 164 -13.34 -4.01 1.57
C GLY A 164 -11.86 -3.72 1.85
N ILE A 165 -10.93 -4.45 1.21
CA ILE A 165 -9.49 -4.26 1.37
C ILE A 165 -9.02 -3.08 0.49
N CYS A 166 -9.57 -2.95 -0.72
CA CYS A 166 -9.39 -1.80 -1.61
C CYS A 166 -10.74 -1.14 -1.89
N GLU A 167 -10.80 0.18 -2.06
CA GLU A 167 -12.04 0.84 -2.53
C GLU A 167 -12.09 0.96 -4.07
N GLU A 168 -13.29 1.10 -4.62
CA GLU A 168 -13.56 1.18 -6.05
C GLU A 168 -13.29 2.61 -6.53
N ARG A 169 -12.14 2.82 -7.19
CA ARG A 169 -11.88 3.75 -8.32
C ARG A 169 -10.48 4.34 -8.23
N GLY A 170 -9.61 4.05 -9.19
CA GLY A 170 -8.52 4.96 -9.58
C GLY A 170 -7.48 5.35 -8.53
N SER A 171 -7.63 4.91 -7.28
CA SER A 171 -7.16 5.63 -6.10
C SER A 171 -6.36 4.75 -5.13
N GLY A 172 -5.62 3.75 -5.64
CA GLY A 172 -4.79 2.94 -4.75
C GLY A 172 -3.63 3.77 -4.22
N TYR A 173 -2.86 4.35 -5.14
CA TYR A 173 -1.60 5.01 -4.81
C TYR A 173 -1.77 6.47 -4.34
N ASP A 174 -2.78 7.19 -4.82
CA ASP A 174 -3.13 8.54 -4.34
C ASP A 174 -3.50 8.56 -2.85
N LYS A 175 -4.14 7.50 -2.32
CA LYS A 175 -4.40 7.32 -0.89
C LYS A 175 -3.13 7.13 -0.10
N VAL A 176 -2.17 6.39 -0.65
CA VAL A 176 -0.84 6.25 -0.05
C VAL A 176 -0.15 7.63 0.00
N ILE A 177 -0.21 8.41 -1.08
CA ILE A 177 0.33 9.78 -1.11
C ILE A 177 -0.41 10.67 -0.10
N TYR A 178 -1.74 10.69 -0.11
CA TYR A 178 -2.54 11.48 0.83
C TYR A 178 -2.23 11.12 2.28
N ALA A 179 -2.18 9.83 2.61
CA ALA A 179 -1.94 9.35 3.95
C ALA A 179 -0.52 9.67 4.44
N THR A 180 0.49 9.50 3.58
CA THR A 180 1.88 9.87 3.91
C THR A 180 2.01 11.39 4.09
N SER A 181 1.48 12.19 3.16
CA SER A 181 1.50 13.65 3.23
C SER A 181 0.78 14.19 4.48
N LYS A 182 -0.40 13.66 4.82
CA LYS A 182 -1.16 14.06 6.02
C LYS A 182 -0.40 13.78 7.32
N ASN A 183 0.47 12.77 7.34
CA ASN A 183 1.29 12.41 8.50
C ASN A 183 2.68 13.05 8.47
N SER A 184 2.93 13.98 7.52
CA SER A 184 4.24 14.61 7.29
C SER A 184 5.36 13.61 7.06
N MET A 185 5.04 12.49 6.42
CA MET A 185 6.00 11.48 6.00
C MET A 185 6.47 11.82 4.59
N VAL A 186 7.69 11.39 4.25
CA VAL A 186 8.10 11.42 2.85
C VAL A 186 7.19 10.51 2.04
N ALA A 187 6.99 10.83 0.77
CA ALA A 187 6.26 9.94 -0.12
C ALA A 187 6.94 8.55 -0.12
N PRO A 188 6.26 7.47 -0.53
CA PRO A 188 6.94 6.19 -0.72
C PRO A 188 7.85 6.22 -1.95
N LYS A 189 8.97 5.50 -1.90
CA LYS A 189 9.88 5.34 -3.06
C LYS A 189 9.45 4.13 -3.86
N ILE A 190 9.32 4.27 -5.17
CA ILE A 190 9.03 3.16 -6.08
C ILE A 190 10.29 2.87 -6.89
N GLU A 191 10.67 1.60 -7.00
CA GLU A 191 11.83 1.14 -7.74
C GLU A 191 11.43 0.00 -8.66
N ASN A 192 11.83 0.10 -9.93
CA ASN A 192 11.80 -1.01 -10.89
C ASN A 192 13.19 -1.65 -10.93
N GLN A 193 13.32 -2.87 -10.40
CA GLN A 193 14.60 -3.57 -10.36
C GLN A 193 14.74 -4.46 -11.58
N SER A 194 15.53 -3.99 -12.55
CA SER A 194 15.93 -4.73 -13.76
C SER A 194 14.74 -5.27 -14.56
N ASP A 195 13.64 -4.52 -14.61
CA ASP A 195 12.37 -4.88 -15.29
C ASP A 195 11.72 -6.18 -14.79
N LYS A 196 12.14 -6.68 -13.62
CA LYS A 196 11.72 -7.97 -13.06
C LYS A 196 11.00 -7.87 -11.73
N PHE A 197 11.21 -6.80 -10.99
CA PHE A 197 10.60 -6.61 -9.68
C PHE A 197 10.17 -5.17 -9.49
N THR A 198 9.03 -4.99 -8.82
CA THR A 198 8.60 -3.71 -8.31
C THR A 198 8.85 -3.72 -6.81
N LYS A 199 9.46 -2.64 -6.31
CA LYS A 199 9.63 -2.42 -4.88
C LYS A 199 9.07 -1.07 -4.50
N VAL A 200 8.27 -1.03 -3.45
CA VAL A 200 7.76 0.20 -2.85
C VAL A 200 8.25 0.29 -1.41
N THR A 201 8.93 1.37 -1.07
CA THR A 201 9.46 1.61 0.28
C THR A 201 8.66 2.72 0.95
N LEU A 202 8.01 2.38 2.06
CA LEU A 202 7.31 3.32 2.94
C LEU A 202 8.23 3.65 4.12
N PHE A 203 8.54 4.93 4.34
CA PHE A 203 9.50 5.35 5.36
C PHE A 203 8.78 5.87 6.61
N LEU A 204 9.36 5.69 7.80
CA LEU A 204 8.91 6.40 8.99
C LEU A 204 9.04 7.91 8.82
N LYS A 205 8.24 8.64 9.61
CA LYS A 205 8.40 10.08 9.76
C LYS A 205 9.79 10.38 10.32
N VAL A 206 10.49 11.33 9.70
CA VAL A 206 11.78 11.83 10.19
C VAL A 206 11.77 13.36 10.25
N PRO A 207 12.56 13.98 11.14
CA PRO A 207 12.76 15.42 11.14
C PRO A 207 13.19 15.96 9.78
N PHE A 208 12.73 17.15 9.42
CA PHE A 208 13.00 17.79 8.13
C PHE A 208 14.48 17.74 7.73
N ASP A 209 15.38 18.02 8.67
CA ASP A 209 16.82 18.11 8.43
C ASP A 209 17.48 16.76 8.06
N LEU A 210 16.84 15.64 8.40
CA LEU A 210 17.30 14.29 8.03
C LEU A 210 16.75 13.83 6.67
N ILE A 211 15.79 14.55 6.09
CA ILE A 211 15.24 14.20 4.77
C ILE A 211 16.26 14.56 3.69
N SER A 212 16.63 13.58 2.88
CA SER A 212 17.56 13.75 1.76
C SER A 212 17.02 14.74 0.71
N LYS A 213 17.91 15.34 -0.08
CA LYS A 213 17.50 16.22 -1.20
C LYS A 213 16.58 15.48 -2.18
N GLU A 214 16.93 14.24 -2.50
CA GLU A 214 16.17 13.39 -3.42
C GLU A 214 14.76 13.11 -2.89
N ASP A 215 14.62 12.76 -1.61
CA ASP A 215 13.33 12.50 -1.00
C ASP A 215 12.45 13.75 -0.90
N ARG A 216 13.04 14.93 -0.67
CA ARG A 216 12.31 16.20 -0.71
C ARG A 216 11.74 16.48 -2.11
N VAL A 217 12.55 16.29 -3.14
CA VAL A 217 12.13 16.46 -4.55
C VAL A 217 11.04 15.46 -4.91
N ARG A 218 11.24 14.17 -4.58
CA ARG A 218 10.27 13.10 -4.84
C ARG A 218 8.94 13.35 -4.13
N THR A 219 8.98 13.75 -2.87
CA THR A 219 7.78 14.05 -2.07
C THR A 219 7.05 15.29 -2.61
N CYS A 220 7.78 16.34 -2.98
CA CYS A 220 7.21 17.52 -3.63
C CYS A 220 6.53 17.15 -4.97
N TYR A 221 7.19 16.34 -5.80
CA TYR A 221 6.63 15.89 -7.06
C TYR A 221 5.35 15.07 -6.88
N MET A 222 5.38 14.04 -6.02
CA MET A 222 4.22 13.19 -5.76
C MET A 222 3.03 13.98 -5.20
N GLN A 223 3.29 14.94 -4.30
CA GLN A 223 2.25 15.85 -3.82
C GLN A 223 1.72 16.75 -4.93
N THR A 224 2.57 17.18 -5.87
CA THR A 224 2.14 17.97 -7.03
C THR A 224 1.23 17.17 -7.94
N CYS A 225 1.56 15.90 -8.22
CA CYS A 225 0.69 14.99 -8.98
C CYS A 225 -0.65 14.79 -8.28
N PHE A 226 -0.63 14.55 -6.96
CA PHE A 226 -1.85 14.39 -6.16
C PHE A 226 -2.74 15.64 -6.19
N LEU A 227 -2.17 16.83 -6.03
CA LEU A 227 -2.95 18.08 -6.10
C LEU A 227 -3.53 18.29 -7.51
N TYR A 228 -2.75 18.01 -8.56
CA TYR A 228 -3.19 18.19 -9.94
C TYR A 228 -4.40 17.31 -10.30
N VAL A 229 -4.39 16.03 -9.92
CA VAL A 229 -5.54 15.14 -10.18
C VAL A 229 -6.80 15.56 -9.40
N ASN A 230 -6.62 16.34 -8.32
CA ASN A 230 -7.70 16.97 -7.57
C ASN A 230 -8.08 18.38 -8.06
N GLY A 231 -7.50 18.84 -9.18
CA GLY A 231 -7.79 20.16 -9.76
C GLY A 231 -7.06 21.33 -9.10
N GLU A 232 -6.05 21.05 -8.29
CA GLU A 232 -5.23 22.03 -7.57
C GLU A 232 -3.80 22.10 -8.13
N ALA A 233 -3.03 23.08 -7.67
CA ALA A 233 -1.63 23.24 -8.04
C ALA A 233 -0.80 23.52 -6.79
N ILE A 234 0.44 23.01 -6.76
CA ILE A 234 1.29 23.14 -5.58
C ILE A 234 1.80 24.59 -5.45
N SER A 235 1.84 25.07 -4.22
CA SER A 235 2.36 26.40 -3.88
C SER A 235 3.42 26.30 -2.79
N ASN A 236 4.10 27.41 -2.49
CA ASN A 236 5.01 27.47 -1.34
C ASN A 236 4.31 27.09 -0.03
N ASN A 237 3.06 27.53 0.15
CA ASN A 237 2.26 27.17 1.33
C ASN A 237 2.02 25.66 1.41
N SER A 238 1.63 25.05 0.30
CA SER A 238 1.41 23.60 0.21
C SER A 238 2.66 22.79 0.57
N VAL A 239 3.84 23.21 0.09
CA VAL A 239 5.12 22.56 0.42
C VAL A 239 5.47 22.75 1.89
N ARG A 240 5.15 23.89 2.48
CA ARG A 240 5.38 24.12 3.91
C ARG A 240 4.50 23.22 4.78
N GLU A 241 3.23 23.12 4.45
CA GLU A 241 2.30 22.21 5.14
C GLU A 241 2.77 20.75 5.02
N LEU A 242 3.20 20.34 3.82
CA LEU A 242 3.71 18.99 3.54
C LEU A 242 4.90 18.59 4.42
N PHE A 243 5.85 19.51 4.64
CA PHE A 243 7.08 19.25 5.40
C PHE A 243 7.06 19.81 6.82
N GLY A 244 5.96 20.41 7.28
CA GLY A 244 5.87 21.06 8.59
C GLY A 244 6.82 22.25 8.76
N ILE A 245 6.99 23.08 7.72
CA ILE A 245 7.91 24.23 7.70
C ILE A 245 7.19 25.51 8.13
N ASP A 246 7.72 26.17 9.17
CA ASP A 246 7.23 27.46 9.68
C ASP A 246 7.30 28.60 8.63
N GLU A 247 6.46 29.63 8.81
CA GLU A 247 6.42 30.85 7.97
C GLU A 247 7.76 31.58 7.88
N LYS A 248 8.48 31.65 9.00
CA LYS A 248 9.82 32.25 9.08
C LYS A 248 10.83 31.53 8.18
N ASP A 249 10.62 30.24 7.93
CA ASP A 249 11.51 29.35 7.19
C ASP A 249 11.02 29.06 5.77
N LYS A 250 10.09 29.88 5.22
CA LYS A 250 9.51 29.70 3.87
C LYS A 250 10.52 29.57 2.74
N TYR A 251 11.75 30.07 2.93
CA TYR A 251 12.84 29.93 1.97
C TYR A 251 13.24 28.46 1.75
N LYS A 252 13.08 27.58 2.76
CA LYS A 252 13.32 26.14 2.64
C LYS A 252 12.34 25.51 1.64
N ALA A 253 11.06 25.86 1.72
CA ALA A 253 10.05 25.41 0.76
C ALA A 253 10.33 25.93 -0.66
N SER A 254 10.71 27.21 -0.81
CA SER A 254 11.12 27.76 -2.11
C SER A 254 12.31 27.01 -2.72
N ARG A 255 13.26 26.57 -1.88
CA ARG A 255 14.41 25.78 -2.33
C ARG A 255 13.99 24.40 -2.83
N ILE A 256 13.08 23.72 -2.15
CA ILE A 256 12.54 22.42 -2.59
C ILE A 256 11.85 22.55 -3.94
N ILE A 257 11.01 23.59 -4.11
CA ILE A 257 10.34 23.87 -5.39
C ILE A 257 11.38 24.10 -6.50
N LYS A 258 12.41 24.90 -6.22
CA LYS A 258 13.51 25.16 -7.16
C LYS A 258 14.24 23.87 -7.54
N ASP A 259 14.62 23.05 -6.57
CA ASP A 259 15.28 21.76 -6.80
C ASP A 259 14.38 20.82 -7.64
N THR A 260 13.05 20.86 -7.43
CA THR A 260 12.08 20.05 -8.18
C THR A 260 11.91 20.54 -9.63
N LEU A 261 11.97 21.86 -9.85
CA LEU A 261 12.01 22.47 -11.20
C LEU A 261 13.30 22.11 -11.94
N GLU A 262 14.45 22.18 -11.26
CA GLU A 262 15.76 21.82 -11.82
C GLU A 262 15.81 20.34 -12.22
N ALA A 263 15.17 19.46 -11.42
CA ALA A 263 14.98 18.05 -11.74
C ALA A 263 13.95 17.79 -12.85
N LYS A 264 13.28 18.84 -13.38
CA LYS A 264 12.27 18.78 -14.45
C LYS A 264 11.02 17.96 -14.11
N PHE A 265 10.69 17.83 -12.84
CA PHE A 265 9.50 17.11 -12.39
C PHE A 265 8.24 17.99 -12.35
N ILE A 266 8.40 19.31 -12.24
CA ILE A 266 7.27 20.26 -12.21
C ILE A 266 7.53 21.42 -13.17
N LYS A 267 6.46 22.16 -13.50
CA LYS A 267 6.52 23.39 -14.29
C LYS A 267 5.54 24.44 -13.72
N PRO A 268 5.82 25.74 -13.91
CA PRO A 268 4.90 26.78 -13.48
C PRO A 268 3.59 26.75 -14.27
N VAL A 269 2.48 27.07 -13.60
CA VAL A 269 1.17 27.22 -14.27
C VAL A 269 1.19 28.40 -15.24
N ASN A 270 1.80 29.51 -14.83
CA ASN A 270 2.01 30.70 -15.66
C ASN A 270 3.33 31.36 -15.26
N GLU A 271 4.27 31.41 -16.21
CA GLU A 271 5.64 31.94 -16.02
C GLU A 271 5.70 33.42 -15.66
N ASN A 272 4.68 34.20 -16.05
CA ASN A 272 4.63 35.65 -15.79
C ASN A 272 4.03 36.01 -14.44
N THR A 273 3.66 35.01 -13.63
CA THR A 273 3.05 35.25 -12.31
C THR A 273 4.08 35.82 -11.34
N ALA A 274 3.69 36.81 -10.54
CA ALA A 274 4.57 37.34 -9.52
C ALA A 274 5.02 36.23 -8.54
N PRO A 275 6.27 36.23 -8.04
CA PRO A 275 6.84 35.13 -7.25
C PRO A 275 5.97 34.68 -6.05
N ARG A 276 5.23 35.61 -5.44
CA ARG A 276 4.34 35.35 -4.30
C ARG A 276 3.14 34.45 -4.64
N TYR A 277 2.68 34.49 -5.90
CA TYR A 277 1.48 33.78 -6.36
C TYR A 277 1.80 32.62 -7.29
N MET A 278 3.09 32.27 -7.42
CA MET A 278 3.53 31.16 -8.25
C MET A 278 2.91 29.84 -7.78
N LYS A 279 2.37 29.11 -8.74
CA LYS A 279 1.85 27.76 -8.59
C LYS A 279 2.50 26.85 -9.63
N TYR A 280 2.63 25.58 -9.28
CA TYR A 280 3.30 24.59 -10.11
C TYR A 280 2.44 23.34 -10.30
N ILE A 281 2.59 22.71 -11.46
CA ILE A 281 1.90 21.51 -11.87
C ILE A 281 2.92 20.47 -12.36
N PRO A 282 2.56 19.20 -12.51
CA PRO A 282 3.47 18.18 -13.02
C PRO A 282 3.99 18.55 -14.42
N PHE A 283 5.19 18.12 -14.77
CA PHE A 283 5.80 18.47 -16.06
C PHE A 283 4.96 18.03 -17.28
N TRP A 284 4.26 16.90 -17.15
CA TRP A 284 3.43 16.28 -18.19
C TRP A 284 2.02 16.86 -18.33
N ALA A 285 1.62 17.77 -17.43
CA ALA A 285 0.28 18.37 -17.37
C ALA A 285 -0.01 19.41 -18.46
#